data_AF-A0A531LFN4-F1
#
_entry.id   AF-A0A531LFN4-F1
#
_cell.length_a   1.000
_cell.length_b   1.000
_cell.length_c   1.000
_cell.angle_alpha   90.00
_cell.angle_beta   90.00
_cell.angle_gamma   90.00
#
_symmetry.space_group_name_H-M   'P 1'
#
loop_
_entity.id
_entity.type
_entity.pdbx_description
1 polymer ?
#
loop_
_entity_poly.entity_id
_entity_poly.type
_entity_poly.pdbx_seq_one_letter_code
_entity_poly.pdbx_strand_id
1 'polypeptide(L)' 'VRKIETATIGLSVADDPGCKKIRTEMTRRLAELSQAQRQASRDFDRVEFAPRGNLQQLIVNLLMGR' A
#
# COMPACT_ATOMS: atom_id res chain seq x y z
N VAL A 1 0.63 7.82 3.78
CA VAL A 1 1.73 8.82 3.66
C VAL A 1 2.94 8.42 4.50
N ARG A 2 2.76 8.03 5.77
CA ARG A 2 3.82 7.56 6.68
C ARG A 2 4.88 6.61 6.09
N LYS A 3 4.47 5.57 5.34
CA LYS A 3 5.42 4.61 4.71
C LYS A 3 6.29 5.25 3.61
N ILE A 4 5.74 6.25 2.91
CA ILE A 4 6.46 7.01 1.88
C ILE A 4 7.47 7.94 2.56
N GLU A 5 7.04 8.67 3.59
CA GLU A 5 7.89 9.59 4.36
C GLU A 5 9.09 8.86 4.98
N THR A 6 8.89 7.69 5.59
CA THR A 6 9.98 6.87 6.14
C THR A 6 10.97 6.41 5.07
N ALA A 7 10.51 6.20 3.83
CA ALA A 7 11.36 5.70 2.75
C ALA A 7 12.13 6.80 2.00
N THR A 8 11.67 8.07 2.11
CA THR A 8 12.22 9.19 1.33
C THR A 8 12.91 10.26 2.18
N ILE A 9 12.48 10.48 3.43
CA ILE A 9 13.13 11.46 4.32
C ILE A 9 14.50 10.95 4.74
N GLY A 10 15.54 11.75 4.53
CA GLY A 10 16.93 11.39 4.83
C GLY A 10 17.61 10.54 3.75
N LEU A 11 16.94 10.27 2.63
CA LEU A 11 17.57 9.62 1.48
C LEU A 11 18.65 10.55 0.90
N SER A 12 19.88 10.08 0.82
CA SER A 12 21.00 10.78 0.19
C SER A 12 21.78 9.80 -0.67
N VAL A 13 22.24 10.26 -1.83
CA VAL A 13 23.06 9.48 -2.75
C VAL A 13 24.33 10.27 -3.03
N ALA A 14 25.48 9.65 -2.79
CA ALA A 14 26.77 10.28 -3.03
C ALA A 14 27.00 10.59 -4.52
N ASP A 15 27.75 11.65 -4.79
CA ASP A 15 28.19 12.05 -6.12
C ASP A 15 27.04 12.21 -7.12
N ASP A 16 25.98 12.91 -6.71
CA ASP A 16 24.81 13.21 -7.55
C ASP A 16 24.53 14.73 -7.65
N PRO A 17 25.45 15.51 -8.22
CA PRO A 17 25.28 16.98 -8.34
C PRO A 17 24.07 17.39 -9.20
N GLY A 18 23.49 16.46 -9.96
CA GLY A 18 22.29 16.68 -10.79
C GLY A 18 21.02 16.02 -10.27
N CYS A 19 21.04 15.45 -9.05
CA CYS A 19 19.92 14.73 -8.45
C CYS A 19 19.31 13.62 -9.35
N LYS A 20 20.09 13.05 -10.27
CA LYS A 20 19.62 12.04 -11.21
C LYS A 20 19.56 10.65 -10.56
N LYS A 21 20.57 10.29 -9.78
CA LYS A 21 20.66 8.99 -9.10
C LYS A 21 19.64 8.90 -7.97
N ILE A 22 19.51 9.95 -7.17
CA ILE A 22 18.53 10.00 -6.07
C ILE A 22 17.10 9.95 -6.58
N ARG A 23 16.79 10.59 -7.71
CA ARG A 23 15.45 10.53 -8.32
C ARG A 23 15.11 9.12 -8.79
N THR A 24 16.05 8.41 -9.41
CA THR A 24 15.85 7.03 -9.84
C THR A 24 15.60 6.12 -8.64
N GLU A 25 16.38 6.26 -7.58
CA GLU A 25 16.24 5.46 -6.37
C GLU A 25 14.94 5.77 -5.60
N MET A 26 14.58 7.05 -5.48
CA MET A 26 13.30 7.47 -4.90
C MET A 26 12.12 6.89 -5.69
N THR A 27 12.16 6.98 -7.02
CA THR A 27 11.11 6.44 -7.89
C THR A 27 10.96 4.93 -7.71
N ARG A 28 12.07 4.20 -7.62
CA ARG A 28 12.07 2.75 -7.37
C ARG A 28 11.39 2.41 -6.05
N ARG A 29 11.79 3.07 -4.95
CA ARG A 29 11.20 2.85 -3.61
C ARG A 29 9.71 3.17 -3.57
N LEU A 30 9.30 4.26 -4.22
CA LEU A 30 7.88 4.62 -4.34
C LEU A 30 7.09 3.58 -5.14
N ALA A 31 7.66 3.05 -6.22
CA ALA A 31 7.03 2.02 -7.03
C ALA A 31 6.80 0.73 -6.21
N GLU A 32 7.81 0.28 -5.46
CA GLU A 32 7.70 -0.87 -4.57
C GLU A 32 6.62 -0.68 -3.51
N LEU A 33 6.59 0.48 -2.85
CA LEU A 33 5.54 0.82 -1.87
C LEU A 33 4.14 0.85 -2.49
N SER A 34 4.01 1.39 -3.71
CA SER A 34 2.72 1.42 -4.42
C SER A 34 2.25 0.01 -4.77
N GLN A 35 3.15 -0.86 -5.24
CA GLN A 35 2.83 -2.25 -5.52
C GLN A 35 2.41 -3.01 -4.26
N ALA A 36 3.14 -2.85 -3.15
CA ALA A 36 2.80 -3.45 -1.87
C ALA A 36 1.43 -2.99 -1.37
N GLN A 37 1.09 -1.70 -1.52
CA GLN A 37 -0.22 -1.18 -1.17
C GLN A 37 -1.33 -1.83 -2.01
N ARG A 38 -1.15 -1.91 -3.34
CA ARG A 38 -2.13 -2.55 -4.24
C ARG A 38 -2.31 -4.02 -3.92
N GLN A 39 -1.23 -4.72 -3.59
CA GLN A 39 -1.29 -6.12 -3.18
C GLN A 39 -2.11 -6.28 -1.91
N ALA A 40 -1.83 -5.47 -0.87
CA ALA A 40 -2.59 -5.47 0.36
C ALA A 40 -4.09 -5.17 0.13
N SER A 41 -4.42 -4.24 -0.76
CA SER A 41 -5.82 -3.97 -1.14
C SER A 41 -6.48 -5.19 -1.79
N ARG A 42 -5.81 -5.87 -2.72
CA ARG A 42 -6.37 -7.09 -3.34
C ARG A 42 -6.53 -8.23 -2.34
N ASP A 43 -5.60 -8.37 -1.41
CA ASP A 43 -5.66 -9.40 -0.39
C ASP A 43 -6.80 -9.13 0.60
N PHE A 44 -7.01 -7.85 0.96
CA PHE A 44 -8.18 -7.41 1.72
C PHE A 44 -9.47 -7.72 0.95
N ASP A 45 -9.55 -7.33 -0.33
CA ASP A 45 -10.75 -7.56 -1.14
C ASP A 45 -11.10 -9.06 -1.23
N ARG A 46 -10.08 -9.91 -1.35
CA ARG A 46 -10.26 -11.36 -1.37
C ARG A 46 -10.85 -11.91 -0.07
N VAL A 47 -10.51 -11.37 1.08
CA VAL A 47 -11.01 -11.85 2.38
C VAL A 47 -12.38 -11.24 2.70
N GLU A 48 -12.52 -9.94 2.45
CA GLU A 48 -13.70 -9.18 2.89
C GLU A 48 -14.88 -9.34 1.93
N PHE A 49 -14.62 -9.31 0.62
CA PHE A 49 -15.65 -9.29 -0.42
C PHE A 49 -15.79 -10.63 -1.18
N ALA A 50 -15.08 -11.68 -0.77
CA ALA A 50 -15.32 -13.02 -1.31
C ALA A 50 -16.77 -13.48 -1.08
N PRO A 51 -17.26 -14.48 -1.83
CA PRO A 51 -18.54 -15.11 -1.54
C PRO A 51 -18.57 -15.64 -0.10
N ARG A 52 -19.59 -15.24 0.68
CA ARG A 52 -19.68 -15.46 2.14
C ARG A 52 -18.54 -14.82 2.96
N GLY A 53 -17.81 -13.87 2.41
CA GLY A 53 -16.78 -13.10 3.08
C GLY A 53 -17.32 -12.23 4.21
N ASN A 54 -16.40 -11.58 4.93
CA ASN A 54 -16.70 -10.85 6.15
C ASN A 54 -17.79 -9.79 5.97
N LEU A 55 -17.79 -9.06 4.85
CA LEU A 55 -18.82 -8.05 4.59
C LEU A 55 -20.21 -8.65 4.41
N GLN A 56 -20.31 -9.77 3.70
CA GLN A 56 -21.60 -10.43 3.51
C GLN A 56 -22.13 -10.97 4.84
N GLN A 57 -21.27 -11.53 5.70
CA GLN A 57 -21.65 -11.98 7.03
C GLN A 57 -22.09 -10.82 7.93
N LEU A 58 -21.38 -9.68 7.89
CA LEU A 58 -21.75 -8.48 8.63
C LEU A 58 -23.15 -7.99 8.23
N ILE A 59 -23.43 -7.94 6.93
CA ILE A 59 -24.76 -7.54 6.41
C ILE A 59 -25.83 -8.53 6.87
N VAL A 60 -25.57 -9.84 6.75
CA VAL A 60 -26.51 -10.87 7.18
C VAL A 60 -26.81 -10.76 8.68
N ASN A 61 -25.80 -10.56 9.52
CA ASN A 61 -25.96 -10.41 10.96
C ASN A 61 -26.80 -9.17 11.30
N LEU A 62 -26.52 -8.04 10.64
CA LEU A 62 -27.29 -6.80 10.81
C LEU A 62 -28.77 -7.00 10.43
N LEU A 63 -29.04 -7.66 9.30
CA LEU A 63 -30.41 -7.96 8.86
C LEU A 63 -31.15 -8.92 9.79
N MET A 64 -30.41 -9.83 10.44
CA MET A 64 -30.96 -10.78 11.40
C MET A 64 -31.00 -10.25 12.84
N GLY A 65 -30.60 -9.00 13.09
CA GLY A 65 -30.59 -8.39 14.43
C GLY A 65 -29.64 -9.07 15.42
N ARG A 66 -28.52 -9.62 14.93
CA ARG A 66 -27.43 -10.20 15.73
C ARG A 66 -26.17 -9.32 15.69
#